data_AF-A0A2I0T236-F1
#
_entry.id   AF-A0A2I0T236-F1
#
_cell.length_a   1.000
_cell.length_b   1.000
_cell.length_c   1.000
_cell.angle_alpha   90.00
_cell.angle_beta   90.00
_cell.angle_gamma   90.00
#
_symmetry.space_group_name_H-M   'P 1'
#
loop_
_entity.id
_entity.type
_entity.pdbx_description
1 polymer ?
#
loop_
_entity_poly.entity_id
_entity_poly.type
_entity_poly.pdbx_seq_one_letter_code
_entity_poly.pdbx_strand_id
1 'polypeptide(L)'
;MAEMRKQSVARGKIKHEEVKELYKRLPAEAGSPYDFISLEWLQKWLDESTPPKPIDNTACLCSHGKLHPDKIPIMKRISEYVADFFYRRYGGGPRLNGKVSGWETPSPVTFWMWFRALFWSQPHPLSS
;
A
#
# COMPACT_ATOMS: atom_id res chain seq x y z
N MET A 1 0.53 34.99 10.32
CA MET A 1 0.36 34.20 9.07
C MET A 1 1.50 33.21 8.78
N ALA A 2 2.77 33.56 9.02
CA ALA A 2 3.90 32.62 8.82
C ALA A 2 3.86 31.38 9.73
N GLU A 3 3.35 31.52 10.96
CA GLU A 3 3.27 30.43 11.93
C GLU A 3 2.24 29.35 11.57
N MET A 4 1.06 29.76 11.07
CA MET A 4 0.04 28.83 10.55
C MET A 4 0.56 28.04 9.33
N ARG A 5 1.37 28.64 8.46
CA ARG A 5 2.00 27.93 7.33
C ARG A 5 3.01 26.89 7.83
N LYS A 6 3.83 27.21 8.84
CA LYS A 6 4.79 26.26 9.42
C LYS A 6 4.10 25.05 10.07
N GLN A 7 2.97 25.26 10.75
CA GLN A 7 2.21 24.18 11.40
C GLN A 7 1.57 23.22 10.38
N SER A 8 1.03 23.74 9.28
CA SER A 8 0.48 22.91 8.19
C SER A 8 1.56 22.07 7.50
N VAL A 9 2.75 22.65 7.28
CA VAL A 9 3.90 21.94 6.70
C VAL A 9 4.44 20.88 7.67
N ALA A 10 4.51 21.17 8.98
CA ALA A 10 4.95 20.21 9.98
C ALA A 10 3.99 19.01 10.11
N ARG A 11 2.67 19.25 10.13
CA ARG A 11 1.66 18.17 10.15
C ARG A 11 1.71 17.31 8.89
N GLY A 12 1.97 17.91 7.72
CA GLY A 12 2.18 17.16 6.47
C GLY A 12 3.40 16.24 6.55
N LYS A 13 4.52 16.75 7.08
CA LYS A 13 5.79 16.01 7.21
C LYS A 13 5.69 14.79 8.14
N ILE A 14 5.09 14.95 9.33
CA ILE A 14 4.94 13.84 10.29
C ILE A 14 4.13 12.69 9.68
N LYS A 15 3.04 13.03 8.99
CA LYS A 15 2.17 12.06 8.34
C LYS A 15 2.87 11.34 7.18
N HIS A 16 3.70 12.07 6.41
CA HIS A 16 4.48 11.49 5.31
C HIS A 16 5.56 10.50 5.81
N GLU A 17 6.24 10.81 6.91
CA GLU A 17 7.24 9.90 7.50
C GLU A 17 6.62 8.61 8.02
N GLU A 18 5.48 8.70 8.70
CA GLU A 18 4.74 7.52 9.18
C GLU A 18 4.28 6.64 8.01
N VAL A 19 3.73 7.24 6.96
CA VAL A 19 3.35 6.55 5.71
C VAL A 19 4.55 5.85 5.09
N LYS A 20 5.71 6.50 5.06
CA LYS A 20 6.95 5.95 4.49
C LYS A 20 7.49 4.78 5.31
N GLU A 21 7.40 4.85 6.64
CA GLU A 21 7.76 3.73 7.51
C GLU A 21 6.81 2.55 7.36
N LEU A 22 5.49 2.80 7.34
CA LEU A 22 4.49 1.78 7.12
C LEU A 22 4.71 1.11 5.75
N TYR A 23 5.07 1.91 4.73
CA TYR A 23 5.41 1.41 3.40
C TYR A 23 6.61 0.45 3.43
N LYS A 24 7.66 0.76 4.20
CA LYS A 24 8.82 -0.14 4.35
C LYS A 24 8.43 -1.48 4.99
N ARG A 25 7.39 -1.49 5.82
CA ARG A 25 6.84 -2.68 6.49
C ARG A 25 5.71 -3.36 5.71
N LEU A 26 5.28 -2.78 4.57
CA LEU A 26 4.29 -3.39 3.67
C LEU A 26 4.68 -4.78 3.23
N PRO A 27 5.89 -5.04 2.69
CA PRO A 27 6.21 -6.38 2.21
C PRO A 27 6.10 -7.39 3.34
N ALA A 28 5.29 -8.42 3.12
CA ALA A 28 5.24 -9.57 4.02
C ALA A 28 6.59 -10.29 3.99
N GLU A 29 7.11 -10.62 5.16
CA GLU A 29 8.28 -11.49 5.28
C GLU A 29 7.98 -12.88 4.71
N ALA A 30 8.99 -13.52 4.14
CA ALA A 30 8.85 -14.86 3.58
C ALA A 30 8.45 -15.83 4.71
N GLY A 31 7.33 -16.53 4.53
CA GLY A 31 6.80 -17.45 5.53
C GLY A 31 5.79 -16.85 6.52
N SER A 32 5.57 -15.53 6.49
CA SER A 32 4.59 -14.86 7.35
C SER A 32 3.21 -14.76 6.70
N PRO A 33 2.12 -14.69 7.49
CA PRO A 33 0.78 -14.44 6.97
C PRO A 33 0.72 -13.09 6.26
N TYR A 34 -0.02 -13.06 5.15
CA TYR A 34 -0.16 -11.89 4.31
C TYR A 34 -1.59 -11.72 3.82
N ASP A 35 -1.93 -10.49 3.49
CA ASP A 35 -3.18 -10.14 2.81
C ASP A 35 -2.86 -9.54 1.43
N PHE A 36 -3.83 -9.64 0.53
CA PHE A 36 -3.82 -8.89 -0.72
C PHE A 36 -4.64 -7.60 -0.60
N ILE A 37 -4.10 -6.52 -1.17
CA ILE A 37 -4.77 -5.23 -1.28
C ILE A 37 -4.58 -4.64 -2.69
N SER A 38 -5.58 -3.94 -3.21
CA SER A 38 -5.51 -3.30 -4.53
C SER A 38 -4.35 -2.31 -4.65
N LEU A 39 -3.51 -2.43 -5.70
CA LEU A 39 -2.44 -1.47 -5.98
C LEU A 39 -2.99 -0.07 -6.22
N GLU A 40 -4.17 0.05 -6.84
CA GLU A 40 -4.84 1.33 -7.05
C GLU A 40 -5.21 1.99 -5.71
N TRP A 41 -5.66 1.19 -4.74
CA TRP A 41 -5.97 1.68 -3.41
C TRP A 41 -4.71 2.16 -2.69
N LEU A 42 -3.62 1.37 -2.75
CA LEU A 42 -2.33 1.77 -2.17
C LEU A 42 -1.79 3.06 -2.80
N GLN A 43 -1.91 3.21 -4.12
CA GLN A 43 -1.50 4.43 -4.82
C GLN A 43 -2.32 5.65 -4.35
N LYS A 44 -3.65 5.51 -4.24
CA LYS A 44 -4.53 6.55 -3.70
C LYS A 44 -4.28 6.86 -2.23
N TRP A 45 -3.89 5.85 -1.44
CA TRP A 45 -3.52 6.03 -0.05
C TRP A 45 -2.20 6.79 0.12
N LEU A 46 -1.25 6.57 -0.79
CA LEU A 46 0.00 7.33 -0.87
C LEU A 46 -0.21 8.75 -1.41
N ASP A 47 -1.23 8.94 -2.25
CA ASP A 47 -1.60 10.25 -2.78
C ASP A 47 -2.31 11.09 -1.70
N GLU A 48 -1.57 12.06 -1.15
CA GLU A 48 -2.05 12.97 -0.11
C GLU A 48 -3.15 13.94 -0.58
N SER A 49 -3.42 14.01 -1.90
CA SER A 49 -4.41 14.92 -2.49
C SER A 49 -5.85 14.46 -2.25
N THR A 50 -6.07 13.19 -1.96
CA THR A 50 -7.42 12.63 -1.84
C THR A 50 -7.56 11.75 -0.60
N PRO A 51 -8.62 11.92 0.23
CA PRO A 51 -8.87 10.99 1.31
C PRO A 51 -9.07 9.58 0.73
N PRO A 52 -8.28 8.58 1.16
CA PRO A 52 -8.41 7.23 0.66
C PRO A 52 -9.78 6.68 1.03
N LYS A 53 -10.44 6.08 0.04
CA LYS A 53 -11.71 5.38 0.20
C LYS A 53 -11.52 4.14 1.09
N PRO A 54 -12.58 3.56 1.66
CA PRO A 54 -12.50 2.23 2.27
C PRO A 54 -11.93 1.22 1.26
N ILE A 55 -11.23 0.21 1.77
CA ILE A 55 -10.62 -0.83 0.94
C ILE A 55 -11.74 -1.64 0.29
N ASP A 56 -11.76 -1.69 -1.04
CA ASP A 56 -12.67 -2.58 -1.78
C ASP A 56 -11.85 -3.59 -2.57
N ASN A 57 -12.02 -4.86 -2.19
CA ASN A 57 -11.44 -5.99 -2.91
C ASN A 57 -12.50 -6.81 -3.65
N THR A 58 -13.76 -6.37 -3.59
CA THR A 58 -14.91 -7.09 -4.16
C THR A 58 -14.77 -7.24 -5.66
N ALA A 59 -14.25 -6.20 -6.34
CA ALA A 59 -13.94 -6.22 -7.77
C ALA A 59 -12.80 -7.20 -8.16
N CYS A 60 -12.02 -7.67 -7.18
CA CYS A 60 -10.94 -8.62 -7.39
C CYS A 60 -11.34 -10.07 -7.08
N LEU A 61 -12.58 -10.29 -6.65
CA LEU A 61 -13.09 -11.63 -6.39
C LEU A 61 -13.50 -12.34 -7.69
N CYS A 62 -13.27 -13.64 -7.73
CA CYS A 62 -13.92 -14.53 -8.68
C CYS A 62 -15.31 -14.93 -8.16
N SER A 63 -16.09 -15.59 -9.01
CA SER A 63 -17.43 -16.10 -8.70
C SER A 63 -17.48 -17.01 -7.45
N HIS A 64 -16.34 -17.55 -7.02
CA HIS A 64 -16.19 -18.40 -5.84
C HIS A 64 -15.82 -17.63 -4.56
N GLY A 65 -15.75 -16.30 -4.61
CA GLY A 65 -15.38 -15.47 -3.45
C GLY A 65 -13.90 -15.51 -3.08
N LYS A 66 -13.02 -15.94 -4.00
CA LYS A 66 -11.55 -15.92 -3.83
C LYS A 66 -10.92 -14.91 -4.78
N LEU A 67 -9.67 -14.52 -4.52
CA LEU A 67 -8.92 -13.63 -5.43
C LEU A 67 -8.84 -14.24 -6.84
N HIS A 68 -9.28 -13.48 -7.84
CA HIS A 68 -9.21 -13.90 -9.24
C HIS A 68 -7.76 -13.88 -9.74
N PRO A 69 -7.26 -14.94 -10.42
CA PRO A 69 -5.86 -15.01 -10.85
C PRO A 69 -5.44 -13.85 -11.76
N ASP A 70 -6.31 -13.44 -12.68
CA ASP A 70 -6.11 -12.24 -13.53
C ASP A 70 -5.93 -10.93 -12.75
N LYS A 71 -6.42 -10.88 -11.51
CA LYS A 71 -6.35 -9.69 -10.65
C LYS A 71 -5.15 -9.72 -9.71
N ILE A 72 -4.46 -10.85 -9.58
CA ILE A 72 -3.19 -10.96 -8.84
C ILE A 72 -2.16 -9.88 -9.23
N PRO A 73 -1.89 -9.58 -10.53
CA PRO A 73 -0.88 -8.58 -10.89
C PRO A 73 -1.25 -7.15 -10.47
N ILE A 74 -2.54 -6.85 -10.33
CA ILE A 74 -3.01 -5.54 -9.85
C ILE A 74 -3.18 -5.49 -8.32
N MET A 75 -2.90 -6.59 -7.63
CA MET A 75 -2.99 -6.74 -6.19
C MET A 75 -1.60 -6.80 -5.58
N LYS A 76 -1.45 -6.16 -4.42
CA LYS A 76 -0.22 -6.14 -3.66
C LYS A 76 -0.32 -7.08 -2.47
N ARG A 77 0.68 -7.93 -2.32
CA ARG A 77 0.88 -8.70 -1.09
C ARG A 77 1.43 -7.78 -0.01
N ILE A 78 0.76 -7.73 1.13
CA ILE A 78 1.16 -6.96 2.30
C ILE A 78 1.18 -7.83 3.55
N SER A 79 2.02 -7.49 4.53
CA SER A 79 2.06 -8.18 5.81
C SER A 79 0.70 -8.09 6.53
N GLU A 80 0.34 -9.13 7.28
CA GLU A 80 -0.89 -9.14 8.09
C GLU A 80 -0.97 -7.91 9.00
N TYR A 81 0.15 -7.50 9.59
CA TYR A 81 0.24 -6.32 10.44
C TYR A 81 -0.20 -5.03 9.71
N VAL A 82 0.35 -4.79 8.52
CA VAL A 82 0.00 -3.58 7.75
C VAL A 82 -1.42 -3.67 7.19
N ALA A 83 -1.86 -4.86 6.82
CA ALA A 83 -3.24 -5.09 6.43
C ALA A 83 -4.19 -4.72 7.57
N ASP A 84 -3.94 -5.23 8.77
CA ASP A 84 -4.75 -4.95 9.95
C ASP A 84 -4.81 -3.45 10.27
N PHE A 85 -3.68 -2.76 10.15
CA PHE A 85 -3.63 -1.30 10.25
C PHE A 85 -4.57 -0.62 9.24
N PHE A 86 -4.50 -1.01 7.96
CA PHE A 86 -5.36 -0.42 6.93
C PHE A 86 -6.84 -0.71 7.15
N TYR A 87 -7.21 -1.96 7.44
CA TYR A 87 -8.60 -2.32 7.69
C TYR A 87 -9.15 -1.66 8.96
N ARG A 88 -8.34 -1.51 10.02
CA ARG A 88 -8.76 -0.77 11.23
C ARG A 88 -8.93 0.72 10.99
N ARG A 89 -8.04 1.32 10.19
CA ARG A 89 -8.00 2.77 9.98
C ARG A 89 -8.98 3.25 8.92
N TYR A 90 -9.12 2.51 7.83
CA TYR A 90 -9.90 2.89 6.64
C TYR A 90 -11.15 2.02 6.45
N GLY A 91 -11.23 0.87 7.12
CA GLY A 91 -12.34 -0.07 6.93
C GLY A 91 -12.33 -0.73 5.55
N GLY A 92 -13.44 -1.40 5.23
CA GLY A 92 -13.67 -2.05 3.95
C GLY A 92 -13.61 -3.58 4.01
N GLY A 93 -13.46 -4.20 2.85
CA GLY A 93 -13.46 -5.65 2.69
C GLY A 93 -13.69 -6.07 1.24
N PRO A 94 -13.76 -7.39 0.97
CA PRO A 94 -13.41 -8.50 1.86
C PRO A 94 -11.89 -8.66 2.04
N ARG A 95 -11.46 -9.25 3.17
CA ARG A 95 -10.04 -9.55 3.43
C ARG A 95 -9.59 -10.75 2.61
N LEU A 96 -8.47 -10.60 1.91
CA LEU A 96 -7.89 -11.62 1.06
C LEU A 96 -6.62 -12.16 1.69
N ASN A 97 -6.77 -12.91 2.79
CA ASN A 97 -5.64 -13.56 3.44
C ASN A 97 -5.13 -14.72 2.58
N GLY A 98 -3.82 -14.75 2.34
CA GLY A 98 -3.14 -15.90 1.78
C GLY A 98 -2.44 -16.66 2.89
N LYS A 99 -2.79 -17.94 3.06
CA LYS A 99 -1.99 -18.82 3.91
C LYS A 99 -0.78 -19.30 3.12
N VAL A 100 0.41 -19.19 3.70
CA VAL A 100 1.63 -19.77 3.14
C VAL A 100 1.47 -21.29 3.15
N SER A 101 1.17 -21.87 1.99
CA SER A 101 1.30 -23.31 1.75
C SER A 101 2.62 -23.56 1.02
N GLY A 102 3.71 -23.67 1.79
CA GLY A 102 4.92 -24.44 1.49
C GLY A 102 5.80 -24.11 0.27
N TRP A 103 5.37 -23.30 -0.70
CA TRP A 103 6.12 -23.15 -1.95
C TRP A 103 6.28 -21.67 -2.34
N GLU A 104 7.55 -21.26 -2.22
CA GLU A 104 8.26 -20.25 -3.01
C GLU A 104 7.60 -18.88 -3.20
N THR A 105 8.20 -17.88 -2.55
CA THR A 105 8.00 -16.47 -2.90
C THR A 105 9.34 -15.84 -3.24
N PRO A 106 9.50 -15.21 -4.43
CA PRO A 106 10.76 -14.57 -4.79
C PRO A 106 11.07 -13.38 -3.86
N SER A 107 12.36 -13.23 -3.58
CA SER A 107 12.96 -12.34 -2.59
C SER A 107 12.52 -10.86 -2.72
N PRO A 108 12.40 -10.10 -1.60
CA PRO A 108 11.98 -8.69 -1.57
C PRO A 108 12.81 -7.72 -2.44
N VAL A 109 13.96 -8.13 -2.98
CA VAL A 109 14.85 -7.32 -3.81
C VAL A 109 14.30 -7.00 -5.20
N THR A 110 13.56 -7.93 -5.84
CA THR A 110 12.95 -7.72 -7.17
C THR A 110 11.81 -6.71 -7.11
N PHE A 111 11.15 -6.62 -5.96
CA PHE A 111 10.06 -5.69 -5.69
C PHE A 111 10.55 -4.24 -5.53
N TRP A 112 11.73 -4.04 -4.92
CA TRP A 112 12.37 -2.73 -4.78
C TRP A 112 12.80 -2.13 -6.14
N MET A 113 13.23 -2.98 -7.09
CA MET A 113 13.66 -2.53 -8.42
C MET A 113 12.51 -1.93 -9.24
N TRP A 114 11.31 -2.52 -9.20
CA TRP A 114 10.12 -1.94 -9.85
C TRP A 114 9.63 -0.66 -9.17
N PHE A 115 9.84 -0.51 -7.86
CA PHE A 115 9.30 0.63 -7.11
C PHE A 115 10.15 1.91 -7.26
N ARG A 116 11.47 1.77 -7.40
CA ARG A 116 12.38 2.91 -7.64
C ARG A 116 12.05 3.62 -8.96
N ALA A 117 11.53 2.90 -9.95
CA ALA A 117 11.08 3.45 -11.23
C ALA A 117 9.79 4.29 -11.13
N LEU A 118 8.89 3.97 -10.19
CA LEU A 118 7.61 4.67 -10.01
C LEU A 118 7.71 5.94 -9.14
N PHE A 119 8.71 6.03 -8.24
CA PHE A 119 8.80 7.13 -7.25
C PHE A 119 9.99 8.09 -7.48
N TRP A 120 11.02 7.71 -8.24
CA TRP A 120 12.16 8.59 -8.58
C TRP A 120 12.10 9.12 -10.02
N SER A 121 10.89 9.25 -10.58
CA SER A 121 10.69 9.88 -11.89
C SER A 121 9.68 11.01 -11.82
N GLN A 122 9.72 11.80 -10.75
CA GLN A 122 9.08 13.12 -10.73
C GLN A 122 10.17 14.19 -10.71
N PRO A 123 10.40 14.92 -11.83
CA PRO A 123 11.30 16.05 -11.83
C PRO A 123 10.74 17.15 -10.92
N HIS A 124 11.55 17.59 -9.97
CA HIS A 124 11.30 18.81 -9.21
C HIS A 124 11.03 19.97 -10.19
N PRO A 125 9.95 20.75 -10.05
CA PRO A 125 9.89 22.03 -10.75
C PRO A 125 10.96 22.93 -10.14
N LEU A 126 12.00 23.25 -10.92
CA LEU A 126 12.82 24.44 -10.68
C LEU A 126 11.88 25.64 -10.75
N SER A 127 11.68 26.31 -9.62
CA SER A 127 11.20 27.69 -9.65
C SER A 127 12.41 28.61 -9.61
N SER A 128 12.55 29.33 -10.72
CA SER A 128 13.42 30.48 -10.94
C SER A 128 13.21 31.59 -9.92
#